data_AF-A0A523QYT2-F1
#
_entry.id   AF-A0A523QYT2-F1
#
_cell.length_a   1.000
_cell.length_b   1.000
_cell.length_c   1.000
_cell.angle_alpha   90.00
_cell.angle_beta   90.00
_cell.angle_gamma   90.00
#
_symmetry.space_group_name_H-M   'P 1'
#
loop_
_entity.id
_entity.type
_entity.pdbx_description
1 polymer ?
#
loop_
_entity_poly.entity_id
_entity_poly.type
_entity_poly.pdbx_seq_one_letter_code
_entity_poly.pdbx_strand_id
1 'polypeptide(L)'
;MSENNDEIGVDYDPIAEEYAETYFNELEHKPLDRQFLDRFAELVSGLGPVCDLGCGPGQIARYLKDKGIPAFGLDLSAKMVGKARQLNPDIKFIQGDMTTLEAENDSWGGIAAFYVIIHIPHARVVDTLRELRRVLVPGGWLLLTFHIGDETLHLDEWQKKPVDLDIILFPTSQMEAYLKEAGFEIVETVERDPYKGVEYESRRAYIFAQKP
;
A
#
# COMPACT_ATOMS: atom_id res chain seq x y z
N MET A 1 33.56 -6.11 -4.01
CA MET A 1 33.22 -5.32 -2.81
C MET A 1 31.73 -5.54 -2.62
N SER A 2 31.35 -6.13 -1.50
CA SER A 2 29.98 -6.51 -1.16
C SER A 2 29.18 -5.25 -0.84
N GLU A 3 28.25 -4.87 -1.73
CA GLU A 3 27.21 -3.91 -1.38
C GLU A 3 26.15 -4.65 -0.58
N ASN A 4 26.03 -4.28 0.69
CA ASN A 4 24.93 -4.70 1.57
C ASN A 4 23.63 -4.16 0.98
N ASN A 5 22.84 -5.03 0.35
CA ASN A 5 21.52 -4.73 -0.18
C ASN A 5 20.44 -4.83 0.92
N ASP A 6 20.78 -4.43 2.15
CA ASP A 6 19.98 -4.63 3.37
C ASP A 6 19.09 -3.41 3.72
N GLU A 7 19.21 -2.29 2.99
CA GLU A 7 18.26 -1.17 3.14
C GLU A 7 17.00 -1.45 2.32
N ILE A 8 16.03 -2.11 2.95
CA ILE A 8 14.67 -2.22 2.42
C ILE A 8 13.98 -0.90 2.73
N GLY A 9 14.15 0.06 1.82
CA GLY A 9 13.55 1.36 2.00
C GLY A 9 13.73 2.24 0.78
N VAL A 10 12.72 2.24 -0.08
CA VAL A 10 12.67 3.17 -1.20
C VAL A 10 12.36 4.57 -0.63
N ASP A 11 13.34 5.48 -0.71
CA ASP A 11 13.23 6.80 -0.12
C ASP A 11 12.45 7.77 -1.02
N TYR A 12 11.20 8.06 -0.64
CA TYR A 12 10.35 9.06 -1.29
C TYR A 12 10.54 10.49 -0.76
N ASP A 13 11.38 10.71 0.26
CA ASP A 13 11.65 12.04 0.81
C ASP A 13 12.10 13.08 -0.24
N PRO A 14 12.89 12.76 -1.28
CA PRO A 14 13.29 13.76 -2.27
C PRO A 14 12.12 14.37 -3.07
N ILE A 15 11.03 13.62 -3.22
CA ILE A 15 9.89 13.96 -4.10
C ILE A 15 8.55 14.08 -3.36
N ALA A 16 8.55 14.03 -2.03
CA ALA A 16 7.33 14.02 -1.23
C ALA A 16 6.38 15.19 -1.50
N GLU A 17 6.92 16.38 -1.80
CA GLU A 17 6.12 17.57 -2.10
C GLU A 17 5.40 17.45 -3.45
N GLU A 18 6.15 17.20 -4.53
CA GLU A 18 5.60 17.05 -5.89
C GLU A 18 4.65 15.86 -6.01
N TYR A 19 5.00 14.76 -5.35
CA TYR A 19 4.16 13.59 -5.30
C TYR A 19 2.84 13.90 -4.58
N ALA A 20 2.87 14.59 -3.43
CA ALA A 20 1.65 14.98 -2.73
C ALA A 20 0.77 15.93 -3.56
N GLU A 21 1.37 16.92 -4.23
CA GLU A 21 0.64 17.83 -5.12
C GLU A 21 -0.04 17.10 -6.28
N THR A 22 0.62 16.08 -6.83
CA THR A 22 0.12 15.31 -7.97
C THR A 22 -0.95 14.29 -7.56
N TYR A 23 -0.73 13.55 -6.47
CA TYR A 23 -1.50 12.34 -6.15
C TYR A 23 -2.52 12.51 -5.03
N PHE A 24 -2.50 13.60 -4.24
CA PHE A 24 -3.42 13.72 -3.12
C PHE A 24 -4.91 13.65 -3.51
N ASN A 25 -5.29 14.19 -4.68
CA ASN A 25 -6.66 14.14 -5.18
C ASN A 25 -6.90 13.01 -6.21
N GLU A 26 -5.97 12.07 -6.37
CA GLU A 26 -6.04 11.08 -7.44
C GLU A 26 -7.31 10.21 -7.41
N LEU A 27 -7.85 9.97 -6.22
CA LEU A 27 -9.05 9.15 -6.03
C LEU A 27 -10.28 9.77 -6.72
N GLU A 28 -10.31 11.10 -6.92
CA GLU A 28 -11.38 11.78 -7.68
C GLU A 28 -11.50 11.27 -9.12
N HIS A 29 -10.39 10.75 -9.67
CA HIS A 29 -10.29 10.27 -11.04
C HIS A 29 -10.15 8.74 -11.15
N LYS A 30 -10.27 8.01 -10.04
CA LYS A 30 -10.14 6.53 -9.98
C LYS A 30 -11.42 5.89 -9.42
N PRO A 31 -12.50 5.79 -10.21
CA PRO A 31 -13.79 5.29 -9.72
C PRO A 31 -13.77 3.83 -9.26
N LEU A 32 -12.91 2.98 -9.84
CA LEU A 32 -12.78 1.58 -9.39
C LEU A 32 -12.06 1.50 -8.04
N ASP A 33 -11.00 2.28 -7.84
CA ASP A 33 -10.30 2.35 -6.55
C ASP A 33 -11.28 2.78 -5.45
N ARG A 34 -12.10 3.80 -5.71
CA ARG A 34 -13.17 4.22 -4.79
C ARG A 34 -14.21 3.14 -4.54
N GLN A 35 -14.63 2.39 -5.57
CA GLN A 35 -15.57 1.29 -5.42
C GLN A 35 -15.00 0.16 -4.55
N PHE A 36 -13.72 -0.18 -4.73
CA PHE A 36 -13.05 -1.19 -3.91
C PHE A 36 -12.84 -0.70 -2.48
N LEU A 37 -12.51 0.58 -2.28
CA LEU A 37 -12.42 1.18 -0.94
C LEU A 37 -13.78 1.25 -0.24
N ASP A 38 -14.87 1.52 -0.97
CA ASP A 38 -16.23 1.50 -0.42
C ASP A 38 -16.58 0.10 0.09
N ARG A 39 -16.35 -0.94 -0.73
CA ARG A 39 -16.53 -2.34 -0.31
C ARG A 39 -15.62 -2.70 0.86
N PHE A 40 -14.35 -2.30 0.81
CA PHE A 40 -13.41 -2.57 1.89
C PHE A 40 -13.85 -1.94 3.22
N ALA A 41 -14.37 -0.70 3.20
CA ALA A 41 -14.92 -0.05 4.37
C ALA A 41 -16.09 -0.84 4.99
N GLU A 42 -16.97 -1.40 4.17
CA GLU A 42 -18.05 -2.27 4.65
C GLU A 42 -17.51 -3.54 5.33
N LEU A 43 -16.49 -4.16 4.75
CA LEU A 43 -15.89 -5.40 5.24
C LEU A 43 -15.13 -5.24 6.57
N VAL A 44 -14.49 -4.09 6.79
CA VAL A 44 -13.69 -3.80 7.99
C VAL A 44 -14.46 -3.10 9.10
N SER A 45 -15.70 -2.67 8.82
CA SER A 45 -16.52 -1.93 9.77
C SER A 45 -16.73 -2.73 11.07
N GLY A 46 -16.32 -2.14 12.19
CA GLY A 46 -16.43 -2.76 13.52
C GLY A 46 -15.33 -3.76 13.87
N LEU A 47 -14.36 -4.02 12.98
CA LEU A 47 -13.25 -4.94 13.25
C LEU A 47 -12.06 -4.30 13.97
N GLY A 48 -12.02 -2.96 14.04
CA GLY A 48 -10.94 -2.21 14.69
C GLY A 48 -10.31 -1.16 13.78
N PRO A 49 -9.13 -0.63 14.15
CA PRO A 49 -8.43 0.37 13.34
C PRO A 49 -7.96 -0.19 12.00
N VAL A 50 -7.91 0.67 10.99
CA VAL A 50 -7.48 0.31 9.64
C VAL A 50 -6.22 1.09 9.25
N CYS A 51 -5.21 0.37 8.78
CA CYS A 51 -3.96 0.97 8.32
C CYS A 51 -4.02 1.24 6.81
N ASP A 52 -3.77 2.48 6.42
CA ASP A 52 -3.34 2.87 5.08
C ASP A 52 -1.81 2.69 5.02
N LEU A 53 -1.36 1.59 4.41
CA LEU A 53 0.03 1.14 4.42
C LEU A 53 0.77 1.67 3.19
N GLY A 54 1.85 2.43 3.41
CA GLY A 54 2.46 3.26 2.38
C GLY A 54 1.56 4.45 2.05
N CYS A 55 1.11 5.17 3.08
CA CYS A 55 0.00 6.12 2.94
C CYS A 55 0.29 7.34 2.04
N GLY A 56 1.55 7.64 1.75
CA GLY A 56 1.96 8.83 1.00
C GLY A 56 1.32 10.09 1.60
N PRO A 57 0.57 10.90 0.83
CA PRO A 57 -0.10 12.10 1.34
C PRO A 57 -1.41 11.82 2.12
N GLY A 58 -1.82 10.55 2.28
CA GLY A 58 -2.89 10.12 3.19
C GLY A 58 -4.30 10.16 2.60
N GLN A 59 -4.44 10.15 1.27
CA GLN A 59 -5.71 10.23 0.56
C GLN A 59 -6.60 9.00 0.81
N ILE A 60 -6.03 7.81 0.98
CA ILE A 60 -6.79 6.58 1.27
C ILE A 60 -7.25 6.60 2.72
N ALA A 61 -6.37 6.93 3.68
CA ALA A 61 -6.76 7.12 5.07
C ALA A 61 -7.89 8.15 5.23
N ARG A 62 -7.81 9.28 4.52
CA ARG A 62 -8.90 10.28 4.44
C ARG A 62 -10.19 9.66 3.92
N TYR A 63 -10.13 8.98 2.77
CA TYR A 63 -11.31 8.40 2.14
C TYR A 63 -12.02 7.41 3.08
N LEU A 64 -11.26 6.53 3.75
CA LEU A 64 -11.81 5.57 4.71
C LEU A 64 -12.37 6.27 5.95
N LYS A 65 -11.70 7.31 6.45
CA LYS A 65 -12.20 8.09 7.59
C LYS A 65 -13.53 8.77 7.29
N ASP A 66 -13.69 9.34 6.10
CA ASP A 66 -14.94 9.99 5.68
C ASP A 66 -16.10 8.98 5.56
N LYS A 67 -15.80 7.68 5.48
CA LYS A 67 -16.76 6.57 5.56
C LYS A 67 -17.02 6.08 6.99
N GLY A 68 -16.45 6.73 7.99
CA GLY A 68 -16.60 6.38 9.41
C GLY A 68 -15.65 5.28 9.90
N ILE A 69 -14.65 4.90 9.11
CA ILE A 69 -13.66 3.90 9.51
C ILE A 69 -12.57 4.57 10.37
N PRO A 70 -12.16 3.97 11.50
CA PRO A 70 -11.04 4.47 12.31
C PRO A 70 -9.69 4.23 11.61
N ALA A 71 -9.43 4.99 10.55
CA ALA A 71 -8.23 4.86 9.73
C ALA A 71 -7.05 5.68 10.28
N PHE A 72 -5.85 5.15 10.10
CA PHE A 72 -4.56 5.83 10.29
C PHE A 72 -3.62 5.46 9.14
N GLY A 73 -2.56 6.24 8.92
CA GLY A 73 -1.57 5.93 7.88
C GLY A 73 -0.20 5.58 8.45
N LEU A 74 0.52 4.72 7.74
CA LEU A 74 1.90 4.37 7.99
C LEU A 74 2.70 4.52 6.69
N ASP A 75 3.84 5.21 6.75
CA ASP A 75 4.74 5.37 5.61
C ASP A 75 6.19 5.35 6.06
N LEU A 76 7.09 4.88 5.21
CA LEU A 76 8.53 4.87 5.50
C LEU A 76 9.13 6.29 5.46
N SER A 77 8.63 7.13 4.55
CA SER A 77 9.11 8.49 4.33
C SER A 77 8.63 9.43 5.43
N ALA A 78 9.57 9.97 6.20
CA ALA A 78 9.27 10.96 7.24
C ALA A 78 8.62 12.22 6.65
N LYS A 79 9.05 12.63 5.44
CA LYS A 79 8.46 13.80 4.79
C LYS A 79 7.04 13.54 4.27
N MET A 80 6.75 12.35 3.75
CA MET A 80 5.38 11.95 3.40
C MET A 80 4.48 11.99 4.63
N VAL A 81 4.90 11.40 5.74
CA VAL A 81 4.17 11.46 7.02
C VAL A 81 3.93 12.91 7.46
N GLY A 82 4.95 13.78 7.34
CA GLY A 82 4.81 15.21 7.62
C GLY A 82 3.75 15.87 6.75
N LYS A 83 3.72 15.55 5.45
CA LYS A 83 2.76 16.10 4.49
C LYS A 83 1.35 15.57 4.70
N ALA A 84 1.21 14.28 4.97
CA ALA A 84 -0.07 13.65 5.29
C ALA A 84 -0.71 14.29 6.54
N ARG A 85 0.08 14.55 7.58
CA ARG A 85 -0.39 15.27 8.80
C ARG A 85 -0.83 16.70 8.49
N GLN A 86 -0.12 17.40 7.61
CA GLN A 86 -0.49 18.77 7.21
C GLN A 86 -1.83 18.78 6.45
N LEU A 87 -2.02 17.84 5.52
CA LEU A 87 -3.21 17.75 4.68
C LEU A 87 -4.41 17.16 5.43
N ASN A 88 -4.16 16.35 6.47
CA ASN A 88 -5.17 15.62 7.22
C ASN A 88 -4.94 15.73 8.74
N PRO A 89 -5.11 16.92 9.33
CA PRO A 89 -4.72 17.20 10.72
C PRO A 89 -5.49 16.41 11.79
N ASP A 90 -6.62 15.83 11.42
CA ASP A 90 -7.49 15.01 12.26
C ASP A 90 -7.21 13.49 12.13
N ILE A 91 -6.23 13.06 11.33
CA ILE A 91 -5.85 11.67 11.13
C ILE A 91 -4.45 11.40 11.70
N LYS A 92 -4.26 10.23 12.33
CA LYS A 92 -2.95 9.80 12.81
C LYS A 92 -2.13 9.26 11.64
N PHE A 93 -0.89 9.76 11.49
CA PHE A 93 0.11 9.19 10.59
C PHE A 93 1.39 8.89 11.36
N ILE A 94 2.01 7.75 11.06
CA ILE A 94 3.16 7.21 11.77
C ILE A 94 4.25 6.91 10.74
N GLN A 95 5.50 7.22 11.07
CA GLN A 95 6.62 6.74 10.27
C GLN A 95 6.93 5.30 10.67
N GLY A 96 7.06 4.39 9.72
CA GLY A 96 7.38 3.00 10.02
C GLY A 96 7.72 2.18 8.77
N ASP A 97 8.35 1.03 9.00
CA ASP A 97 8.67 0.05 7.97
C ASP A 97 7.60 -1.06 7.98
N MET A 98 6.97 -1.29 6.82
CA MET A 98 5.97 -2.35 6.66
C MET A 98 6.52 -3.77 6.86
N THR A 99 7.83 -3.97 6.74
CA THR A 99 8.47 -5.28 6.95
C THR A 99 8.71 -5.60 8.42
N THR A 100 8.64 -4.59 9.31
CA THR A 100 8.84 -4.73 10.76
C THR A 100 7.91 -3.77 11.51
N LEU A 101 6.65 -4.18 11.68
CA LEU A 101 5.61 -3.30 12.23
C LEU A 101 5.67 -3.23 13.75
N GLU A 102 5.79 -2.01 14.29
CA GLU A 102 5.67 -1.73 15.73
C GLU A 102 4.21 -1.75 16.20
N ALA A 103 3.55 -2.89 16.03
CA ALA A 103 2.17 -3.13 16.44
C ALA A 103 2.03 -4.50 17.09
N GLU A 104 1.07 -4.61 18.02
CA GLU A 104 0.73 -5.87 18.67
C GLU A 104 0.09 -6.84 17.67
N ASN A 105 0.19 -8.13 17.96
CA ASN A 105 -0.54 -9.15 17.22
C ASN A 105 -2.04 -8.88 17.32
N ASP A 106 -2.80 -9.17 16.25
CA ASP A 106 -4.26 -9.11 16.27
C ASP A 106 -4.82 -7.74 16.72
N SER A 107 -4.20 -6.64 16.29
CA SER A 107 -4.55 -5.28 16.73
C SER A 107 -5.29 -4.45 15.68
N TRP A 108 -5.24 -4.83 14.40
CA TRP A 108 -5.82 -4.07 13.28
C TRP A 108 -6.98 -4.83 12.62
N GLY A 109 -8.07 -4.12 12.34
CA GLY A 109 -9.24 -4.66 11.63
C GLY A 109 -9.03 -4.81 10.13
N GLY A 110 -8.16 -3.98 9.55
CA GLY A 110 -7.83 -4.05 8.14
C GLY A 110 -6.56 -3.31 7.74
N ILE A 111 -6.04 -3.65 6.56
CA ILE A 111 -4.93 -2.97 5.89
C ILE A 111 -5.33 -2.68 4.43
N ALA A 112 -5.26 -1.43 4.02
CA ALA A 112 -5.27 -1.03 2.62
C ALA A 112 -3.81 -0.77 2.19
N ALA A 113 -3.31 -1.56 1.24
CA ALA A 113 -1.93 -1.51 0.76
C ALA A 113 -1.93 -1.21 -0.74
N PHE A 114 -1.95 0.08 -1.08
CA PHE A 114 -2.05 0.54 -2.46
C PHE A 114 -0.67 0.84 -3.03
N TYR A 115 -0.23 0.04 -3.99
CA TYR A 115 1.04 0.24 -4.72
C TYR A 115 2.26 0.40 -3.79
N VAL A 116 2.24 -0.22 -2.61
CA VAL A 116 3.36 -0.19 -1.67
C VAL A 116 4.22 -1.45 -1.76
N ILE A 117 3.60 -2.61 -2.05
CA ILE A 117 4.29 -3.91 -2.14
C ILE A 117 5.27 -4.00 -3.31
N ILE A 118 5.13 -3.11 -4.30
CA ILE A 118 6.00 -2.98 -5.49
C ILE A 118 7.44 -2.59 -5.14
N HIS A 119 7.68 -2.18 -3.89
CA HIS A 119 9.01 -1.85 -3.37
C HIS A 119 9.65 -2.99 -2.57
N ILE A 120 8.97 -4.14 -2.46
CA ILE A 120 9.48 -5.29 -1.71
C ILE A 120 10.07 -6.33 -2.68
N PRO A 121 11.38 -6.65 -2.58
CA PRO A 121 11.99 -7.69 -3.38
C PRO A 121 11.28 -9.03 -3.21
N HIS A 122 11.17 -9.81 -4.29
CA HIS A 122 10.49 -11.13 -4.30
C HIS A 122 10.87 -12.03 -3.11
N ALA A 123 12.14 -12.04 -2.71
CA ALA A 123 12.64 -12.85 -1.60
C ALA A 123 12.07 -12.47 -0.22
N ARG A 124 11.50 -11.28 -0.08
CA ARG A 124 10.99 -10.71 1.18
C ARG A 124 9.48 -10.53 1.20
N VAL A 125 8.80 -10.71 0.06
CA VAL A 125 7.34 -10.50 -0.05
C VAL A 125 6.58 -11.38 0.93
N VAL A 126 6.88 -12.67 1.01
CA VAL A 126 6.16 -13.59 1.90
C VAL A 126 6.33 -13.20 3.37
N ASP A 127 7.54 -12.86 3.80
CA ASP A 127 7.78 -12.46 5.20
C ASP A 127 7.12 -11.13 5.53
N THR A 128 7.10 -10.18 4.59
CA THR A 128 6.36 -8.92 4.73
C THR A 128 4.86 -9.20 4.87
N LEU A 129 4.29 -10.07 4.02
CA LEU A 129 2.88 -10.46 4.12
C LEU A 129 2.59 -11.20 5.44
N ARG A 130 3.49 -12.03 5.96
CA ARG A 130 3.36 -12.66 7.28
C ARG A 130 3.29 -11.60 8.38
N GLU A 131 4.10 -10.54 8.28
CA GLU A 131 4.06 -9.42 9.22
C GLU A 131 2.73 -8.65 9.16
N LEU A 132 2.22 -8.37 7.96
CA LEU A 132 0.87 -7.80 7.79
C LEU A 132 -0.22 -8.71 8.38
N ARG A 133 -0.09 -10.02 8.17
CA ARG A 133 -1.03 -11.00 8.75
C ARG A 133 -0.92 -11.04 10.28
N ARG A 134 0.28 -10.87 10.86
CA ARG A 134 0.49 -10.91 12.31
C ARG A 134 -0.35 -9.86 13.03
N VAL A 135 -0.36 -8.62 12.51
CA VAL A 135 -1.04 -7.47 13.11
C VAL A 135 -2.55 -7.45 12.86
N LEU A 136 -3.05 -8.09 11.80
CA LEU A 136 -4.48 -8.20 11.55
C LEU A 136 -5.18 -9.08 12.60
N VAL A 137 -6.38 -8.71 13.05
CA VAL A 137 -7.27 -9.57 13.85
C VAL A 137 -7.70 -10.81 13.05
N PRO A 138 -8.06 -11.95 13.69
CA PRO A 138 -8.74 -13.04 13.00
C PRO A 138 -10.02 -12.54 12.31
N GLY A 139 -10.21 -12.88 11.04
CA GLY A 139 -11.25 -12.34 10.16
C GLY A 139 -10.97 -10.95 9.58
N GLY A 140 -9.84 -10.32 9.95
CA GLY A 140 -9.39 -9.03 9.43
C GLY A 140 -8.99 -9.08 7.96
N TRP A 141 -9.04 -7.93 7.29
CA TRP A 141 -8.92 -7.84 5.83
C TRP A 141 -7.66 -7.14 5.34
N LEU A 142 -7.10 -7.65 4.25
CA LEU A 142 -6.10 -6.99 3.42
C LEU A 142 -6.72 -6.66 2.07
N LEU A 143 -6.68 -5.39 1.67
CA LEU A 143 -6.88 -4.95 0.29
C LEU A 143 -5.52 -4.57 -0.30
N LEU A 144 -5.00 -5.41 -1.18
CA LEU A 144 -3.69 -5.25 -1.80
C LEU A 144 -3.83 -4.89 -3.28
N THR A 145 -3.13 -3.86 -3.76
CA THR A 145 -3.06 -3.56 -5.20
C THR A 145 -1.63 -3.28 -5.67
N PHE A 146 -1.34 -3.71 -6.90
CA PHE A 146 -0.01 -3.70 -7.50
C PHE A 146 -0.10 -3.67 -9.04
N HIS A 147 1.04 -3.39 -9.67
CA HIS A 147 1.21 -3.43 -11.12
C HIS A 147 1.46 -4.86 -11.60
N ILE A 148 0.75 -5.30 -12.63
CA ILE A 148 0.90 -6.64 -13.22
C ILE A 148 2.02 -6.62 -14.26
N GLY A 149 2.97 -7.55 -14.14
CA GLY A 149 4.10 -7.76 -15.05
C GLY A 149 5.14 -8.70 -14.43
N ASP A 150 6.26 -8.92 -15.10
CA ASP A 150 7.38 -9.76 -14.62
C ASP A 150 8.72 -9.01 -14.55
N GLU A 151 8.68 -7.71 -14.79
CA GLU A 151 9.82 -6.82 -14.84
C GLU A 151 10.04 -6.03 -13.54
N THR A 152 11.27 -5.55 -13.36
CA THR A 152 11.60 -4.47 -12.42
C THR A 152 11.93 -3.23 -13.21
N LEU A 153 11.24 -2.13 -12.92
CA LEU A 153 11.47 -0.83 -13.53
C LEU A 153 12.33 -0.01 -12.59
N HIS A 154 13.48 0.42 -13.07
CA HIS A 154 14.34 1.34 -12.35
C HIS A 154 14.03 2.77 -12.76
N LEU A 155 13.82 3.65 -11.78
CA LEU A 155 13.63 5.08 -11.98
C LEU A 155 14.79 5.85 -11.35
N ASP A 156 15.57 6.51 -12.20
CA ASP A 156 16.63 7.45 -11.79
C ASP A 156 16.11 8.89 -11.61
N GLU A 157 14.91 9.18 -12.13
CA GLU A 157 14.33 10.52 -12.13
C GLU A 157 12.80 10.50 -12.03
N TRP A 158 12.26 11.40 -11.21
CA TRP A 158 10.82 11.67 -11.09
C TRP A 158 10.55 13.16 -11.20
N GLN A 159 9.78 13.57 -12.21
CA GLN A 159 9.48 15.00 -12.48
C GLN A 159 10.73 15.90 -12.45
N LYS A 160 11.84 15.46 -13.06
CA LYS A 160 13.15 16.17 -13.09
C LYS A 160 13.91 16.22 -11.77
N LYS A 161 13.50 15.44 -10.77
CA LYS A 161 14.26 15.24 -9.53
C LYS A 161 14.93 13.87 -9.55
N PRO A 162 16.20 13.77 -9.15
CA PRO A 162 16.87 12.49 -9.04
C PRO A 162 16.19 11.64 -7.96
N VAL A 163 15.97 10.38 -8.28
CA VAL A 163 15.46 9.35 -7.37
C VAL A 163 16.21 8.05 -7.65
N ASP A 164 16.10 7.08 -6.75
CA ASP A 164 16.67 5.74 -6.93
C ASP A 164 15.60 4.75 -6.46
N LEU A 165 14.67 4.44 -7.37
CA LEU A 165 13.48 3.65 -7.05
C LEU A 165 13.37 2.45 -7.99
N ASP A 166 13.31 1.26 -7.39
CA ASP A 166 12.84 0.08 -8.08
C ASP A 166 11.33 -0.10 -7.88
N ILE A 167 10.63 -0.30 -8.99
CA ILE A 167 9.22 -0.67 -9.05
C ILE A 167 9.14 -2.08 -9.62
N ILE A 168 8.83 -3.04 -8.76
CA ILE A 168 8.70 -4.45 -9.11
C ILE A 168 7.26 -4.73 -9.52
N LEU A 169 7.09 -5.23 -10.73
CA LEU A 169 5.80 -5.71 -11.22
C LEU A 169 5.67 -7.20 -10.86
N PHE A 170 4.45 -7.62 -10.55
CA PHE A 170 4.18 -9.00 -10.13
C PHE A 170 3.14 -9.66 -11.02
N PRO A 171 3.36 -10.91 -11.47
CA PRO A 171 2.29 -11.70 -12.04
C PRO A 171 1.24 -11.93 -10.95
N THR A 172 -0.05 -11.77 -11.29
CA THR A 172 -1.14 -11.95 -10.32
C THR A 172 -1.08 -13.32 -9.64
N SER A 173 -0.84 -14.39 -10.41
CA SER A 173 -0.70 -15.76 -9.90
C SER A 173 0.45 -15.92 -8.91
N GLN A 174 1.53 -15.16 -9.06
CA GLN A 174 2.66 -15.17 -8.14
C GLN A 174 2.34 -14.46 -6.83
N MET A 175 1.68 -13.29 -6.90
CA MET A 175 1.22 -12.60 -5.69
C MET A 175 0.19 -13.45 -4.91
N GLU A 176 -0.72 -14.14 -5.61
CA GLU A 176 -1.64 -15.08 -4.98
C GLU A 176 -0.91 -16.25 -4.29
N ALA A 177 0.17 -16.76 -4.87
CA ALA A 177 0.99 -17.80 -4.25
C ALA A 177 1.66 -17.27 -2.97
N TYR A 178 2.20 -16.06 -3.00
CA TYR A 178 2.80 -15.42 -1.82
C TYR A 178 1.79 -15.19 -0.69
N LEU A 179 0.58 -14.71 -1.01
CA LEU A 179 -0.49 -14.53 -0.03
C LEU A 179 -0.88 -15.86 0.65
N LYS A 180 -1.06 -16.92 -0.15
CA LYS A 180 -1.36 -18.27 0.38
C LYS A 180 -0.23 -18.80 1.27
N GLU A 181 1.02 -18.63 0.85
CA GLU A 181 2.19 -19.04 1.64
C GLU A 181 2.33 -18.24 2.95
N ALA A 182 1.94 -16.97 2.94
CA ALA A 182 1.87 -16.12 4.13
C ALA A 182 0.68 -16.47 5.06
N GLY A 183 -0.23 -17.35 4.62
CA GLY A 183 -1.37 -17.82 5.40
C GLY A 183 -2.62 -16.95 5.30
N PHE A 184 -2.75 -16.16 4.23
CA PHE A 184 -4.01 -15.48 3.90
C PHE A 184 -4.95 -16.40 3.12
N GLU A 185 -6.24 -16.23 3.35
CA GLU A 185 -7.29 -16.74 2.46
C GLU A 185 -7.63 -15.67 1.42
N ILE A 186 -7.53 -16.02 0.14
CA ILE A 186 -7.88 -15.11 -0.96
C ILE A 186 -9.37 -15.22 -1.23
N VAL A 187 -10.09 -14.12 -1.05
CA VAL A 187 -11.55 -14.07 -1.26
C VAL A 187 -11.87 -13.64 -2.69
N GLU A 188 -11.14 -12.66 -3.22
CA GLU A 188 -11.38 -12.16 -4.58
C GLU A 188 -10.10 -11.55 -5.16
N THR A 189 -9.91 -11.79 -6.46
CA THR A 189 -8.88 -11.15 -7.27
C THR A 189 -9.55 -10.46 -8.46
N VAL A 190 -9.25 -9.19 -8.70
CA VAL A 190 -9.72 -8.43 -9.84
C VAL A 190 -8.54 -7.83 -10.59
N GLU A 191 -8.45 -8.11 -11.89
CA GLU A 191 -7.50 -7.45 -12.79
C GLU A 191 -8.21 -6.40 -13.63
N ARG A 192 -7.51 -5.31 -13.96
CA ARG A 192 -8.00 -4.31 -14.90
C ARG A 192 -6.91 -3.80 -15.83
N ASP A 193 -7.35 -3.30 -16.96
CA ASP A 193 -6.51 -2.50 -17.87
C ASP A 193 -6.26 -1.10 -17.30
N PRO A 194 -5.20 -0.40 -17.77
CA PRO A 194 -4.93 0.97 -17.35
C PRO A 194 -6.07 1.92 -17.74
N TYR A 195 -6.28 2.97 -16.94
CA TYR A 195 -7.09 4.10 -17.40
C TYR A 195 -6.31 4.85 -18.49
N LYS A 196 -7.00 5.47 -19.45
CA LYS A 196 -6.32 6.29 -20.46
C LYS A 196 -5.67 7.51 -19.81
N GLY A 197 -4.40 7.79 -20.13
CA GLY A 197 -3.70 9.00 -19.68
C GLY A 197 -3.28 9.00 -18.21
N VAL A 198 -3.08 7.82 -17.61
CA VAL A 198 -2.45 7.70 -16.28
C VAL A 198 -0.94 7.67 -16.38
N GLU A 199 -0.29 7.95 -15.25
CA GLU A 199 1.17 7.97 -15.10
C GLU A 199 1.89 6.73 -15.66
N TYR A 200 1.39 5.53 -15.33
CA TYR A 200 1.97 4.27 -15.81
C TYR A 200 0.87 3.37 -16.36
N GLU A 201 0.93 3.12 -17.68
CA GLU A 201 -0.04 2.34 -18.45
C GLU A 201 0.13 0.81 -18.25
N SER A 202 0.20 0.35 -17.00
CA SER A 202 0.19 -1.09 -16.70
C SER A 202 -1.22 -1.61 -16.45
N ARG A 203 -1.39 -2.91 -16.68
CA ARG A 203 -2.49 -3.65 -16.04
C ARG A 203 -2.27 -3.68 -14.53
N ARG A 204 -3.36 -3.76 -13.77
CA ARG A 204 -3.34 -3.67 -12.30
C ARG A 204 -4.21 -4.76 -11.69
N ALA A 205 -3.79 -5.27 -10.55
CA ALA A 205 -4.53 -6.25 -9.77
C ALA A 205 -4.98 -5.65 -8.43
N TYR A 206 -6.12 -6.11 -7.93
CA TYR A 206 -6.65 -5.85 -6.60
C TYR A 206 -7.00 -7.19 -5.99
N ILE A 207 -6.50 -7.48 -4.80
CA ILE A 207 -6.78 -8.72 -4.08
C ILE A 207 -7.38 -8.38 -2.73
N PHE A 208 -8.58 -8.92 -2.48
CA PHE A 208 -9.19 -8.97 -1.16
C PHE A 208 -8.82 -10.29 -0.50
N ALA A 209 -8.11 -10.22 0.61
CA ALA A 209 -7.67 -11.38 1.37
C ALA A 209 -8.02 -11.24 2.85
N GLN A 210 -8.25 -12.35 3.53
CA GLN A 210 -8.53 -12.40 4.96
C GLN A 210 -7.47 -13.16 5.73
N LYS A 211 -7.28 -12.77 6.98
CA LYS A 211 -6.65 -13.62 7.98
C LYS A 211 -7.69 -14.63 8.50
N PRO A 212 -7.51 -15.94 8.25
CA PRO A 212 -8.41 -16.97 8.80
C PRO A 212 -8.33 -17.06 10.32
#